data_AF-A0A0S9DW30-F1
#
_entry.id   AF-A0A0S9DW30-F1
#
_cell.length_a   1.000
_cell.length_b   1.000
_cell.length_c   1.000
_cell.angle_alpha   90.00
_cell.angle_beta   90.00
_cell.angle_gamma   90.00
#
_symmetry.space_group_name_H-M   'P 1'
#
loop_
_entity.id
_entity.type
_entity.pdbx_description
1 polymer ?
#
loop_
_entity_poly.entity_id
_entity_poly.type
_entity_poly.pdbx_seq_one_letter_code
_entity_poly.pdbx_strand_id
1 'polypeptide(L)'
;MSRSLGLTAEARSAVFAPLAGPGRSEQVEQRMREAIVLGLVGHGERLPRETELARQFGVAVSTVREALDALRGQGLVRTTRGRDGGSFITSSPEGQRELLAARLSRFSRAQLHDLALQLGAISGSVAATAATRATSSDLDSLRSIAESIDFGDEVSARRGEALFRVEVAAAAQSPRLVAEELRLQAEFGPLLWFGMRDQALRDTVRDAQLALIDALARRDSARARAIVDEQLAALAAGAISISDEHAHAASTDAAPHAILTPDDCASLVVETLDTVFEALGRARDAFATTLAGLAHPITRAALDDSVRALAEAELSAGAQLVIGAGFVATPGFVDDAAWHLAWWVRQAGDPLVQRLPPRQLAVVEDPESEFFRDYTRLEWWRGVASGEASHVTGPYVDYLCTDEFILTLTMPVLDAAGAQPGVAGVDVTVSALEARFLPAFARLGERVTLVNAASRVVLSTDPTIAAGTLLPEVTALPGGGERVACGTLPLALVRH
;
A
#
# COMPACT_ATOMS: atom_id res chain seq x y z
N MET A 1 4.82 -40.46 10.41
CA MET A 1 3.44 -40.29 10.93
C MET A 1 3.28 -38.81 11.26
N SER A 2 2.59 -38.07 10.40
CA SER A 2 2.39 -36.63 10.54
C SER A 2 1.50 -36.34 11.75
N ARG A 3 2.08 -35.79 12.82
CA ARG A 3 1.29 -35.20 13.91
C ARG A 3 0.71 -33.91 13.33
N SER A 4 -0.57 -33.96 12.96
CA SER A 4 -1.37 -32.76 12.75
C SER A 4 -1.19 -31.86 13.98
N LEU A 5 -0.50 -30.74 13.81
CA LEU A 5 -0.42 -29.66 14.79
C LEU A 5 -1.84 -29.10 14.93
N GLY A 6 -2.64 -29.73 15.79
CA GLY A 6 -3.80 -29.08 16.36
C GLY A 6 -3.33 -27.82 17.07
N LEU A 7 -4.01 -26.70 16.82
CA LEU A 7 -3.70 -25.41 17.43
C LEU A 7 -3.43 -25.54 18.93
N THR A 8 -2.44 -24.81 19.45
CA THR A 8 -2.34 -24.56 20.88
C THR A 8 -3.56 -23.77 21.34
N ALA A 9 -3.93 -23.91 22.62
CA ALA A 9 -5.12 -23.25 23.17
C ALA A 9 -5.00 -21.71 23.07
N GLU A 10 -3.78 -21.17 23.15
CA GLU A 10 -3.50 -19.73 23.07
C GLU A 10 -3.75 -19.18 21.66
N ALA A 11 -3.30 -19.89 20.61
CA ALA A 11 -3.51 -19.49 19.21
C ALA A 11 -5.00 -19.46 18.84
N ARG A 12 -5.79 -20.44 19.32
CA ARG A 12 -7.25 -20.44 19.16
C ARG A 12 -7.89 -19.26 19.88
N SER A 13 -7.44 -18.95 21.09
CA SER A 13 -7.99 -17.84 21.87
C SER A 13 -7.75 -16.48 21.21
N ALA A 14 -6.62 -16.30 20.52
CA ALA A 14 -6.30 -15.09 19.78
C ALA A 14 -7.19 -14.89 18.55
N VAL A 15 -7.47 -15.96 17.79
CA VAL A 15 -8.35 -15.93 16.61
C VAL A 15 -9.77 -15.49 16.97
N PHE A 16 -10.33 -16.02 18.06
CA PHE A 16 -11.71 -15.79 18.46
C PHE A 16 -11.86 -14.72 19.56
N ALA A 17 -10.88 -13.84 19.74
CA ALA A 17 -10.92 -12.81 20.78
C ALA A 17 -12.06 -11.77 20.56
N PRO A 18 -12.54 -11.10 21.63
CA PRO A 18 -13.64 -10.13 21.53
C PRO A 18 -13.35 -8.94 20.60
N LEU A 19 -14.37 -8.50 19.86
CA LEU A 19 -14.29 -7.39 18.89
C LEU A 19 -14.83 -6.07 19.48
N ALA A 20 -14.25 -4.93 19.07
CA ALA A 20 -14.69 -3.59 19.47
C ALA A 20 -15.14 -2.74 18.26
N GLY A 21 -16.22 -1.95 18.43
CA GLY A 21 -16.73 -1.00 17.42
C GLY A 21 -18.05 -1.42 16.71
N PRO A 22 -18.61 -0.54 15.85
CA PRO A 22 -19.75 -0.86 14.97
C PRO A 22 -19.32 -1.76 13.79
N GLY A 23 -20.26 -2.53 13.20
CA GLY A 23 -19.97 -3.47 12.09
C GLY A 23 -19.57 -4.89 12.53
N ARG A 24 -20.21 -5.43 13.58
CA ARG A 24 -19.76 -6.68 14.23
C ARG A 24 -19.81 -7.93 13.34
N SER A 25 -20.71 -8.04 12.35
CA SER A 25 -20.78 -9.21 11.46
C SER A 25 -19.66 -9.23 10.43
N GLU A 26 -19.42 -8.09 9.76
CA GLU A 26 -18.29 -7.92 8.83
C GLU A 26 -16.94 -8.16 9.52
N GLN A 27 -16.76 -7.68 10.76
CA GLN A 27 -15.53 -7.93 11.52
C GLN A 27 -15.35 -9.41 11.88
N VAL A 28 -16.42 -10.12 12.25
CA VAL A 28 -16.37 -11.57 12.52
C VAL A 28 -16.05 -12.34 11.23
N GLU A 29 -16.67 -11.96 10.12
CA GLU A 29 -16.39 -12.53 8.80
C GLU A 29 -14.92 -12.32 8.43
N GLN A 30 -14.43 -11.09 8.50
CA GLN A 30 -13.06 -10.71 8.19
C GLN A 30 -12.06 -11.55 8.98
N ARG A 31 -12.23 -11.62 10.31
CA ARG A 31 -11.31 -12.31 11.20
C ARG A 31 -11.33 -13.82 11.00
N MET A 32 -12.50 -14.41 10.78
CA MET A 32 -12.60 -15.83 10.44
C MET A 32 -11.98 -16.12 9.06
N ARG A 33 -12.21 -15.26 8.07
CA ARG A 33 -11.60 -15.37 6.75
C ARG A 33 -10.08 -15.33 6.85
N GLU A 34 -9.52 -14.37 7.57
CA GLU A 34 -8.08 -14.27 7.81
C GLU A 34 -7.53 -15.52 8.49
N ALA A 35 -8.22 -16.05 9.50
CA ALA A 35 -7.81 -17.29 10.16
C ALA A 35 -7.85 -18.50 9.23
N ILE A 36 -8.85 -18.62 8.36
CA ILE A 36 -8.92 -19.69 7.35
C ILE A 36 -7.78 -19.53 6.32
N VAL A 37 -7.52 -18.30 5.89
CA VAL A 37 -6.55 -17.97 4.84
C VAL A 37 -5.10 -18.12 5.32
N LEU A 38 -4.82 -17.75 6.57
CA LEU A 38 -3.55 -18.04 7.26
C LEU A 38 -3.38 -19.54 7.56
N GLY A 39 -4.39 -20.34 7.23
CA GLY A 39 -4.47 -21.75 7.58
C GLY A 39 -4.66 -21.99 9.08
N LEU A 40 -4.82 -20.98 9.94
CA LEU A 40 -5.04 -21.15 11.38
C LEU A 40 -6.23 -22.07 11.68
N VAL A 41 -7.23 -22.14 10.78
CA VAL A 41 -8.26 -23.18 10.80
C VAL A 41 -8.12 -24.06 9.55
N GLY A 42 -7.83 -25.34 9.76
CA GLY A 42 -7.42 -26.24 8.67
C GLY A 42 -8.58 -26.72 7.78
N HIS A 43 -8.27 -27.16 6.55
CA HIS A 43 -9.25 -27.80 5.67
C HIS A 43 -9.92 -29.00 6.36
N GLY A 44 -11.26 -29.06 6.31
CA GLY A 44 -12.05 -30.11 6.95
C GLY A 44 -12.20 -29.96 8.47
N GLU A 45 -11.55 -28.98 9.10
CA GLU A 45 -11.70 -28.70 10.52
C GLU A 45 -13.13 -28.23 10.83
N ARG A 46 -13.70 -28.75 11.92
CA ARG A 46 -15.02 -28.35 12.41
C ARG A 46 -14.90 -27.09 13.27
N LEU A 47 -15.60 -26.04 12.88
CA LEU A 47 -15.72 -24.81 13.66
C LEU A 47 -16.50 -25.07 14.97
N PRO A 48 -16.22 -24.30 16.05
CA PRO A 48 -17.07 -24.30 17.23
C PRO A 48 -18.53 -23.99 16.87
N ARG A 49 -19.46 -24.38 17.75
CA ARG A 49 -20.89 -24.10 17.56
C ARG A 49 -21.13 -22.59 17.51
N GLU A 50 -22.18 -22.14 16.80
CA GLU A 50 -22.51 -20.71 16.67
C GLU A 50 -22.60 -20.00 18.03
N THR A 51 -23.17 -20.66 19.04
CA THR A 51 -23.27 -20.13 20.41
C THR A 51 -21.92 -19.95 21.09
N GLU A 52 -20.96 -20.84 20.82
CA GLU A 52 -19.62 -20.77 21.39
C GLU A 52 -18.77 -19.72 20.66
N LEU A 53 -18.86 -19.65 19.33
CA LEU A 53 -18.24 -18.57 18.56
C LEU A 53 -18.76 -17.19 19.00
N ALA A 54 -20.07 -17.05 19.19
CA ALA A 54 -20.68 -15.81 19.66
C ALA A 54 -20.15 -15.39 21.03
N ARG A 55 -19.98 -16.35 21.93
CA ARG A 55 -19.39 -16.13 23.26
C ARG A 55 -17.93 -15.70 23.18
N GLN A 56 -17.14 -16.33 22.32
CA GLN A 56 -15.71 -16.02 22.16
C GLN A 56 -15.52 -14.61 21.55
N PHE A 57 -16.22 -14.31 20.45
CA PHE A 57 -16.16 -13.00 19.79
C PHE A 57 -16.88 -11.87 20.54
N GLY A 58 -17.68 -12.19 21.58
CA GLY A 58 -18.46 -11.19 22.32
C GLY A 58 -19.60 -10.57 21.52
N VAL A 59 -20.22 -11.32 20.61
CA VAL A 59 -21.27 -10.84 19.68
C VAL A 59 -22.57 -11.65 19.82
N ALA A 60 -23.65 -11.19 19.18
CA ALA A 60 -24.90 -11.95 19.12
C ALA A 60 -24.76 -13.18 18.19
N VAL A 61 -25.51 -14.25 18.46
CA VAL A 61 -25.51 -15.46 17.62
C VAL A 61 -25.95 -15.17 16.18
N SER A 62 -26.86 -14.22 15.98
CA SER A 62 -27.28 -13.76 14.65
C SER A 62 -26.11 -13.18 13.84
N THR A 63 -25.26 -12.39 14.48
CA THR A 63 -24.05 -11.79 13.89
C THR A 63 -23.05 -12.86 13.41
N VAL A 64 -22.84 -13.91 14.21
CA VAL A 64 -22.01 -15.05 13.80
C VAL A 64 -22.64 -15.80 12.62
N ARG A 65 -23.96 -15.95 12.62
CA ARG A 65 -24.67 -16.64 11.53
C ARG A 65 -24.53 -15.88 10.21
N GLU A 66 -24.72 -14.56 10.23
CA GLU A 66 -24.49 -13.68 9.07
C GLU A 66 -23.07 -13.83 8.53
N ALA A 67 -22.05 -13.76 9.40
CA ALA A 67 -20.66 -13.95 9.00
C ALA A 67 -20.40 -15.33 8.40
N LEU A 68 -20.95 -16.40 8.99
CA LEU A 68 -20.83 -17.76 8.45
C LEU A 68 -21.57 -17.91 7.11
N ASP A 69 -22.70 -17.22 6.89
CA ASP A 69 -23.41 -17.21 5.61
C ASP A 69 -22.59 -16.52 4.52
N ALA A 70 -21.93 -15.40 4.83
CA ALA A 70 -21.02 -14.74 3.90
C ALA A 70 -19.83 -15.65 3.54
N LEU A 71 -19.20 -16.30 4.53
CA LEU A 71 -18.11 -17.25 4.29
C LEU A 71 -18.54 -18.50 3.49
N ARG A 72 -19.80 -18.94 3.63
CA ARG A 72 -20.38 -20.00 2.78
C ARG A 72 -20.53 -19.52 1.33
N GLY A 73 -20.99 -18.28 1.14
CA GLY A 73 -21.06 -17.64 -0.18
C GLY A 73 -19.70 -17.56 -0.88
N GLN A 74 -18.62 -17.41 -0.10
CA GLN A 74 -17.23 -17.42 -0.58
C GLN A 74 -16.65 -18.84 -0.74
N GLY A 75 -17.39 -19.90 -0.41
CA GLY A 75 -16.90 -21.28 -0.47
C GLY A 75 -15.84 -21.63 0.57
N LEU A 76 -15.64 -20.81 1.61
CA LEU A 76 -14.66 -21.03 2.67
C LEU A 76 -15.19 -21.94 3.79
N VAL A 77 -16.51 -22.02 3.93
CA VAL A 77 -17.21 -22.85 4.92
C VAL A 77 -18.33 -23.65 4.27
N ARG A 78 -18.52 -24.91 4.70
CA ARG A 78 -19.69 -25.73 4.39
C ARG A 78 -20.39 -26.16 5.66
N THR A 79 -21.72 -26.11 5.65
CA THR A 79 -22.53 -26.59 6.78
C THR A 79 -23.27 -27.87 6.42
N THR A 80 -23.16 -28.88 7.29
CA THR A 80 -23.89 -30.14 7.17
C THR A 80 -24.98 -30.20 8.25
N ARG A 81 -26.19 -30.62 7.89
CA ARG A 81 -27.33 -30.78 8.83
C ARG A 81 -27.29 -32.17 9.50
N GLY A 82 -27.79 -32.28 10.73
CA GLY A 82 -27.93 -33.55 11.47
C GLY A 82 -27.36 -33.52 12.88
N ARG A 83 -27.45 -34.64 13.61
CA ARG A 83 -26.98 -34.80 15.01
C ARG A 83 -25.45 -34.56 15.14
N ASP A 84 -24.70 -34.94 14.11
CA ASP A 84 -23.26 -34.67 13.96
C ASP A 84 -22.95 -33.51 13.00
N GLY A 85 -23.98 -32.73 12.65
CA GLY A 85 -23.89 -31.57 11.78
C GLY A 85 -23.05 -30.43 12.38
N GLY A 86 -22.55 -29.55 11.52
CA GLY A 86 -21.66 -28.46 11.91
C GLY A 86 -21.18 -27.67 10.71
N SER A 87 -20.47 -26.58 10.99
CA SER A 87 -19.74 -25.80 9.98
C SER A 87 -18.30 -26.31 9.89
N PHE A 88 -17.85 -26.59 8.68
CA PHE A 88 -16.55 -27.15 8.37
C PHE A 88 -15.83 -26.23 7.38
N ILE A 89 -14.52 -26.06 7.54
CA ILE A 89 -13.71 -25.30 6.58
C ILE A 89 -13.58 -26.11 5.28
N THR A 90 -13.85 -25.47 4.14
CA THR A 90 -13.75 -26.09 2.81
C THR A 90 -12.55 -25.64 2.01
N SER A 91 -11.84 -24.59 2.44
CA SER A 91 -10.68 -24.08 1.72
C SER A 91 -9.51 -25.06 1.78
N SER A 92 -9.08 -25.61 0.64
CA SER A 92 -7.87 -26.43 0.54
C SER A 92 -6.61 -25.54 0.63
N PRO A 93 -5.43 -26.08 0.98
CA PRO A 93 -4.19 -25.30 0.94
C PRO A 93 -3.95 -24.60 -0.40
N GLU A 94 -4.31 -25.23 -1.51
CA GLU A 94 -4.26 -24.64 -2.86
C GLU A 94 -5.21 -23.45 -3.00
N GLY A 95 -6.47 -23.60 -2.58
CA GLY A 95 -7.45 -22.51 -2.63
C GLY A 95 -7.12 -21.34 -1.72
N GLN A 96 -6.51 -21.59 -0.55
CA GLN A 96 -5.99 -20.55 0.34
C GLN A 96 -4.85 -19.78 -0.32
N ARG A 97 -3.93 -20.47 -1.01
CA ARG A 97 -2.84 -19.86 -1.77
C ARG A 97 -3.35 -18.99 -2.91
N GLU A 98 -4.33 -19.47 -3.66
CA GLU A 98 -4.94 -18.70 -4.77
C GLU A 98 -5.66 -17.43 -4.25
N LEU A 99 -6.40 -17.55 -3.15
CA LEU A 99 -7.06 -16.39 -2.53
C LEU A 99 -6.06 -15.36 -2.00
N LEU A 100 -4.93 -15.80 -1.41
CA LEU A 100 -3.86 -14.91 -0.99
C LEU A 100 -3.17 -14.24 -2.16
N ALA A 101 -2.81 -15.00 -3.20
CA ALA A 101 -2.21 -14.46 -4.42
C ALA A 101 -3.13 -13.41 -5.07
N ALA A 102 -4.43 -13.71 -5.18
CA ALA A 102 -5.43 -12.79 -5.75
C ALA A 102 -5.71 -11.57 -4.87
N ARG A 103 -5.47 -11.64 -3.55
CA ARG A 103 -5.53 -10.48 -2.65
C ARG A 103 -4.26 -9.66 -2.78
N LEU A 104 -3.10 -10.30 -2.80
CA LEU A 104 -1.79 -9.69 -2.90
C LEU A 104 -1.60 -8.93 -4.21
N SER A 105 -2.10 -9.47 -5.32
CA SER A 105 -2.06 -8.83 -6.65
C SER A 105 -2.86 -7.53 -6.76
N ARG A 106 -3.67 -7.19 -5.76
CA ARG A 106 -4.39 -5.91 -5.68
C ARG A 106 -3.56 -4.79 -5.06
N PHE A 107 -2.41 -5.12 -4.49
CA PHE A 107 -1.49 -4.15 -3.90
C PHE A 107 -0.37 -3.83 -4.89
N SER A 108 -0.09 -2.55 -5.02
CA SER A 108 1.13 -2.04 -5.66
C SER A 108 2.36 -2.35 -4.78
N ARG A 109 3.56 -2.29 -5.35
CA ARG A 109 4.81 -2.47 -4.59
C ARG A 109 4.96 -1.34 -3.58
N ALA A 110 4.66 -0.10 -3.97
CA ALA A 110 4.64 1.04 -3.06
C ALA A 110 3.75 0.81 -1.82
N GLN A 111 2.53 0.29 -2.01
CA GLN A 111 1.64 -0.04 -0.90
C GLN A 111 2.20 -1.17 -0.02
N LEU A 112 2.76 -2.25 -0.60
CA LEU A 112 3.35 -3.34 0.20
C LEU A 112 4.55 -2.88 1.03
N HIS A 113 5.38 -2.01 0.48
CA HIS A 113 6.47 -1.37 1.23
C HIS A 113 5.95 -0.48 2.36
N ASP A 114 4.93 0.34 2.11
CA ASP A 114 4.33 1.20 3.13
C ASP A 114 3.70 0.40 4.27
N LEU A 115 3.01 -0.70 3.95
CA LEU A 115 2.50 -1.65 4.94
C LEU A 115 3.62 -2.23 5.82
N ALA A 116 4.72 -2.65 5.20
CA ALA A 116 5.88 -3.16 5.92
C ALA A 116 6.55 -2.09 6.79
N LEU A 117 6.60 -0.84 6.32
CA LEU A 117 7.11 0.30 7.08
C LEU A 117 6.25 0.59 8.31
N GLN A 118 4.93 0.62 8.15
CA GLN A 118 3.98 0.80 9.26
C GLN A 118 4.14 -0.30 10.30
N LEU A 119 4.20 -1.56 9.86
CA LEU A 119 4.40 -2.69 10.75
C LEU A 119 5.77 -2.63 11.45
N GLY A 120 6.83 -2.25 10.73
CA GLY A 120 8.18 -2.10 11.30
C GLY A 120 8.26 -1.01 12.37
N ALA A 121 7.63 0.14 12.14
CA ALA A 121 7.59 1.22 13.12
C ALA A 121 7.03 0.77 14.48
N ILE A 122 6.01 -0.09 14.47
CA ILE A 122 5.40 -0.66 15.67
C ILE A 122 6.19 -1.88 16.16
N SER A 123 6.32 -2.94 15.37
CA SER A 123 6.97 -4.20 15.78
C SER A 123 8.44 -4.02 16.16
N GLY A 124 9.16 -3.11 15.50
CA GLY A 124 10.53 -2.75 15.88
C GLY A 124 10.59 -2.05 17.24
N SER A 125 9.64 -1.15 17.53
CA SER A 125 9.50 -0.52 18.85
C SER A 125 9.09 -1.52 19.94
N VAL A 126 8.26 -2.50 19.58
CA VAL A 126 7.88 -3.62 20.43
C VAL A 126 9.12 -4.44 20.81
N ALA A 127 9.91 -4.85 19.83
CA ALA A 127 11.15 -5.60 20.05
C ALA A 127 12.17 -4.82 20.89
N ALA A 128 12.37 -3.53 20.61
CA ALA A 128 13.24 -2.67 21.42
C ALA A 128 12.78 -2.58 22.89
N THR A 129 11.47 -2.50 23.11
CA THR A 129 10.87 -2.45 24.46
C THR A 129 11.01 -3.79 25.16
N ALA A 130 10.73 -4.90 24.47
CA ALA A 130 10.93 -6.25 24.95
C ALA A 130 12.39 -6.48 25.37
N ALA A 131 13.36 -5.94 24.63
CA ALA A 131 14.78 -6.07 24.99
C ALA A 131 15.04 -5.53 26.40
N THR A 132 14.39 -4.45 26.81
CA THR A 132 14.57 -3.86 28.15
C THR A 132 13.78 -4.55 29.27
N ARG A 133 12.76 -5.35 28.94
CA ARG A 133 11.77 -5.85 29.92
C ARG A 133 11.66 -7.36 30.01
N ALA A 134 11.98 -8.08 28.95
CA ALA A 134 11.88 -9.53 28.88
C ALA A 134 12.62 -10.20 30.04
N THR A 135 11.99 -11.15 30.70
CA THR A 135 12.59 -11.98 31.75
C THR A 135 13.29 -13.19 31.13
N SER A 136 14.04 -13.94 31.94
CA SER A 136 14.58 -15.24 31.48
C SER A 136 13.47 -16.20 31.08
N SER A 137 12.33 -16.18 31.78
CA SER A 137 11.16 -16.99 31.45
C SER A 137 10.58 -16.63 30.08
N ASP A 138 10.50 -15.35 29.75
CA ASP A 138 10.02 -14.91 28.43
C ASP A 138 10.99 -15.37 27.31
N LEU A 139 12.30 -15.32 27.56
CA LEU A 139 13.30 -15.81 26.62
C LEU A 139 13.21 -17.34 26.43
N ASP A 140 12.92 -18.09 27.49
CA ASP A 140 12.73 -19.53 27.40
C ASP A 140 11.46 -19.89 26.62
N SER A 141 10.36 -19.14 26.82
CA SER A 141 9.14 -19.25 25.99
C SER A 141 9.44 -18.97 24.50
N LEU A 142 10.15 -17.88 24.20
CA LEU A 142 10.52 -17.52 22.82
C LEU A 142 11.38 -18.59 22.16
N ARG A 143 12.36 -19.17 22.87
CA ARG A 143 13.17 -20.29 22.37
C ARG A 143 12.32 -21.52 22.10
N SER A 144 11.44 -21.88 23.03
CA SER A 144 10.55 -23.03 22.86
C SER A 144 9.63 -22.86 21.66
N ILE A 145 9.13 -21.63 21.41
CA ILE A 145 8.34 -21.33 20.22
C ILE A 145 9.22 -21.50 18.97
N ALA A 146 10.37 -20.83 18.90
CA ALA A 146 11.26 -20.89 17.75
C ALA A 146 11.69 -22.32 17.38
N GLU A 147 12.01 -23.17 18.38
CA GLU A 147 12.37 -24.58 18.20
C GLU A 147 11.20 -25.44 17.69
N SER A 148 9.95 -25.03 17.95
CA SER A 148 8.76 -25.77 17.51
C SER A 148 8.36 -25.50 16.07
N ILE A 149 8.92 -24.46 15.43
CA ILE A 149 8.57 -24.06 14.08
C ILE A 149 9.31 -24.94 13.06
N ASP A 150 8.55 -25.57 12.17
CA ASP A 150 9.11 -26.29 11.03
C ASP A 150 9.27 -25.33 9.84
N PHE A 151 10.46 -24.76 9.67
CA PHE A 151 10.78 -23.89 8.53
C PHE A 151 10.94 -24.65 7.19
N GLY A 152 10.82 -25.98 7.19
CA GLY A 152 10.66 -26.77 5.97
C GLY A 152 9.22 -26.75 5.42
N ASP A 153 8.24 -26.37 6.25
CA ASP A 153 6.82 -26.26 5.87
C ASP A 153 6.37 -24.79 5.87
N GLU A 154 5.81 -24.33 4.75
CA GLU A 154 5.34 -22.95 4.56
C GLU A 154 4.25 -22.59 5.59
N VAL A 155 3.30 -23.49 5.85
CA VAL A 155 2.18 -23.21 6.75
C VAL A 155 2.67 -23.14 8.19
N SER A 156 3.53 -24.07 8.60
CA SER A 156 4.19 -24.05 9.91
C SER A 156 4.99 -22.76 10.12
N ALA A 157 5.82 -22.35 9.16
CA ALA A 157 6.60 -21.12 9.24
C ALA A 157 5.74 -19.85 9.38
N ARG A 158 4.68 -19.71 8.56
CA ARG A 158 3.75 -18.56 8.63
C ARG A 158 3.06 -18.45 9.99
N ARG A 159 2.56 -19.56 10.51
CA ARG A 159 1.90 -19.59 11.83
C ARG A 159 2.90 -19.36 12.97
N GLY A 160 4.08 -19.97 12.86
CA GLY A 160 5.17 -19.84 13.81
C GLY A 160 5.64 -18.40 13.97
N GLU A 161 5.85 -17.70 12.85
CA GLU A 161 6.23 -16.28 12.83
C GLU A 161 5.16 -15.40 13.50
N ALA A 162 3.88 -15.60 13.17
CA ALA A 162 2.78 -14.87 13.80
C ALA A 162 2.80 -15.03 15.33
N LEU A 163 2.91 -16.27 15.81
CA LEU A 163 2.96 -16.58 17.25
C LEU A 163 4.19 -16.01 17.93
N PHE A 164 5.36 -16.18 17.32
CA PHE A 164 6.62 -15.68 17.85
C PHE A 164 6.57 -14.15 18.06
N ARG A 165 6.04 -13.41 17.08
CA ARG A 165 5.88 -11.95 17.18
C ARG A 165 4.92 -11.51 18.28
N VAL A 166 3.82 -12.24 18.48
CA VAL A 166 2.90 -11.99 19.60
C VAL A 166 3.59 -12.23 20.95
N GLU A 167 4.43 -13.26 21.04
CA GLU A 167 5.20 -13.53 22.26
C GLU A 167 6.24 -12.44 22.54
N VAL A 168 6.92 -11.93 21.50
CA VAL A 168 7.80 -10.75 21.64
C VAL A 168 7.01 -9.54 22.15
N ALA A 169 5.79 -9.34 21.66
CA ALA A 169 4.92 -8.27 22.14
C ALA A 169 4.49 -8.44 23.60
N ALA A 170 4.19 -9.66 24.03
CA ALA A 170 3.92 -9.97 25.43
C ALA A 170 5.14 -9.66 26.31
N ALA A 171 6.35 -10.00 25.86
CA ALA A 171 7.60 -9.69 26.56
C ALA A 171 7.89 -8.18 26.68
N ALA A 172 7.28 -7.33 25.84
CA ALA A 172 7.32 -5.87 25.98
C ALA A 172 6.51 -5.35 27.19
N GLN A 173 5.69 -6.20 27.83
CA GLN A 173 4.91 -5.89 29.03
C GLN A 173 4.07 -4.61 28.87
N SER A 174 3.42 -4.47 27.72
CA SER A 174 2.54 -3.35 27.40
C SER A 174 1.28 -3.86 26.70
N PRO A 175 0.12 -3.85 27.37
CA PRO A 175 -1.14 -4.32 26.77
C PRO A 175 -1.51 -3.57 25.48
N ARG A 176 -1.15 -2.29 25.37
CA ARG A 176 -1.41 -1.48 24.17
C ARG A 176 -0.53 -1.93 23.00
N LEU A 177 0.73 -2.26 23.25
CA LEU A 177 1.63 -2.76 22.20
C LEU A 177 1.22 -4.15 21.72
N VAL A 178 0.79 -5.03 22.64
CA VAL A 178 0.23 -6.34 22.27
C VAL A 178 -1.03 -6.17 21.41
N ALA A 179 -1.94 -5.27 21.80
CA ALA A 179 -3.15 -5.01 21.03
C ALA A 179 -2.86 -4.47 19.62
N GLU A 180 -1.91 -3.55 19.48
CA GLU A 180 -1.51 -3.03 18.16
C GLU A 180 -0.79 -4.08 17.30
N GLU A 181 0.11 -4.88 17.87
CA GLU A 181 0.77 -5.97 17.14
C GLU A 181 -0.28 -6.96 16.59
N LEU A 182 -1.24 -7.37 17.42
CA LEU A 182 -2.32 -8.26 17.00
C LEU A 182 -3.21 -7.64 15.92
N ARG A 183 -3.53 -6.34 16.02
CA ARG A 183 -4.33 -5.62 15.03
C ARG A 183 -3.61 -5.58 13.68
N LEU A 184 -2.34 -5.17 13.66
CA LEU A 184 -1.57 -5.06 12.42
C LEU A 184 -1.28 -6.42 11.79
N GLN A 185 -1.02 -7.45 12.59
CA GLN A 185 -0.84 -8.81 12.07
C GLN A 185 -2.10 -9.37 11.42
N ALA A 186 -3.28 -9.12 12.00
CA ALA A 186 -4.54 -9.54 11.39
C ALA A 186 -4.72 -8.88 10.01
N GLU A 187 -4.43 -7.58 9.93
CA GLU A 187 -4.59 -6.78 8.72
C GLU A 187 -3.60 -7.18 7.61
N PHE A 188 -2.31 -7.31 7.95
CA PHE A 188 -1.20 -7.37 6.99
C PHE A 188 -0.38 -8.66 7.02
N GLY A 189 -0.35 -9.36 8.16
CA GLY A 189 0.41 -10.60 8.34
C GLY A 189 0.18 -11.61 7.21
N PRO A 190 -1.08 -11.97 6.85
CA PRO A 190 -1.33 -12.92 5.78
C PRO A 190 -0.70 -12.57 4.44
N LEU A 191 -0.55 -11.27 4.13
CA LEU A 191 0.03 -10.78 2.89
C LEU A 191 1.56 -10.84 2.94
N LEU A 192 2.17 -10.27 3.98
CA LEU A 192 3.63 -10.19 4.10
C LEU A 192 4.26 -11.57 4.30
N TRP A 193 3.63 -12.44 5.08
CA TRP A 193 4.13 -13.80 5.30
C TRP A 193 3.94 -14.71 4.09
N PHE A 194 3.16 -14.32 3.08
CA PHE A 194 2.97 -15.11 1.87
C PHE A 194 4.27 -15.29 1.07
N GLY A 195 5.21 -14.34 1.19
CA GLY A 195 6.57 -14.47 0.66
C GLY A 195 7.30 -15.72 1.14
N MET A 196 6.96 -16.24 2.34
CA MET A 196 7.58 -17.44 2.91
C MET A 196 7.22 -18.74 2.17
N ARG A 197 6.59 -18.67 0.99
CA ARG A 197 6.58 -19.76 0.00
C ARG A 197 8.00 -20.12 -0.42
N ASP A 198 8.89 -19.13 -0.49
CA ASP A 198 10.30 -19.34 -0.77
C ASP A 198 11.07 -19.89 0.46
N GLN A 199 11.90 -20.92 0.25
CA GLN A 199 12.67 -21.54 1.34
C GLN A 199 13.78 -20.62 1.86
N ALA A 200 14.44 -19.84 1.00
CA ALA A 200 15.52 -18.96 1.44
C ALA A 200 14.97 -17.82 2.32
N LEU A 201 13.76 -17.33 2.02
CA LEU A 201 13.09 -16.38 2.90
C LEU A 201 12.70 -17.00 4.25
N ARG A 202 12.22 -18.27 4.26
CA ARG A 202 11.98 -18.99 5.53
C ARG A 202 13.24 -19.13 6.36
N ASP A 203 14.37 -19.44 5.72
CA ASP A 203 15.66 -19.52 6.39
C ASP A 203 16.09 -18.16 6.97
N THR A 204 15.88 -17.09 6.21
CA THR A 204 16.13 -15.71 6.66
C THR A 204 15.28 -15.34 7.88
N VAL A 205 13.99 -15.71 7.89
CA VAL A 205 13.08 -15.47 9.01
C VAL A 205 13.52 -16.24 10.25
N ARG A 206 13.89 -17.53 10.10
CA ARG A 206 14.43 -18.35 11.20
C ARG A 206 15.66 -17.69 11.82
N ASP A 207 16.62 -17.30 10.99
CA ASP A 207 17.88 -16.74 11.46
C ASP A 207 17.65 -15.39 12.16
N ALA A 208 16.69 -14.59 11.67
CA ALA A 208 16.26 -13.36 12.32
C ALA A 208 15.59 -13.61 13.69
N GLN A 209 14.76 -14.65 13.84
CA GLN A 209 14.15 -15.00 15.13
C GLN A 209 15.22 -15.36 16.17
N LEU A 210 16.21 -16.18 15.78
CA LEU A 210 17.32 -16.55 16.66
C LEU A 210 18.17 -15.33 17.04
N ALA A 211 18.49 -14.48 16.07
CA ALA A 211 19.22 -13.24 16.32
C ALA A 211 18.46 -12.28 17.23
N LEU A 212 17.12 -12.23 17.12
CA LEU A 212 16.28 -11.40 17.97
C LEU A 212 16.29 -11.91 19.41
N ILE A 213 16.12 -13.22 19.64
CA ILE A 213 16.24 -13.81 20.99
C ILE A 213 17.57 -13.44 21.64
N ASP A 214 18.66 -13.51 20.88
CA ASP A 214 20.00 -13.13 21.33
C ASP A 214 20.09 -11.63 21.68
N ALA A 215 19.53 -10.75 20.85
CA ALA A 215 19.49 -9.32 21.12
C ALA A 215 18.67 -9.00 22.38
N LEU A 216 17.53 -9.65 22.57
CA LEU A 216 16.70 -9.52 23.77
C LEU A 216 17.46 -9.98 25.02
N ALA A 217 18.15 -11.12 24.95
CA ALA A 217 18.97 -11.65 26.04
C ALA A 217 20.12 -10.70 26.42
N ARG A 218 20.71 -10.03 25.44
CA ARG A 218 21.77 -9.02 25.63
C ARG A 218 21.24 -7.64 26.01
N ARG A 219 19.91 -7.46 26.09
CA ARG A 219 19.26 -6.16 26.33
C ARG A 219 19.58 -5.11 25.25
N ASP A 220 19.89 -5.54 24.03
CA ASP A 220 20.26 -4.65 22.92
C ASP A 220 19.01 -4.19 22.15
N SER A 221 18.40 -3.11 22.63
CA SER A 221 17.20 -2.52 22.02
C SER A 221 17.41 -2.05 20.59
N ALA A 222 18.59 -1.51 20.27
CA ALA A 222 18.90 -1.00 18.94
C ALA A 222 18.98 -2.14 17.93
N ARG A 223 19.71 -3.22 18.28
CA ARG A 223 19.80 -4.39 17.42
C ARG A 223 18.47 -5.14 17.31
N ALA A 224 17.72 -5.26 18.40
CA ALA A 224 16.40 -5.90 18.39
C ALA A 224 15.44 -5.21 17.40
N ARG A 225 15.41 -3.88 17.40
CA ARG A 225 14.65 -3.11 16.41
C ARG A 225 15.14 -3.36 14.98
N ALA A 226 16.45 -3.21 14.76
CA ALA A 226 17.03 -3.36 13.42
C ALA A 226 16.74 -4.74 12.80
N ILE A 227 16.80 -5.82 13.59
CA ILE A 227 16.47 -7.18 13.12
C ILE A 227 15.02 -7.26 12.63
N VAL A 228 14.07 -6.68 13.37
CA VAL A 228 12.66 -6.69 12.98
C VAL A 228 12.42 -5.86 11.73
N ASP A 229 13.04 -4.68 11.64
CA ASP A 229 12.94 -3.80 10.46
C ASP A 229 13.51 -4.50 9.22
N GLU A 230 14.69 -5.13 9.33
CA GLU A 230 15.34 -5.94 8.27
C GLU A 230 14.46 -7.13 7.83
N GLN A 231 13.92 -7.89 8.79
CA GLN A 231 13.07 -9.04 8.52
C GLN A 231 11.77 -8.64 7.79
N LEU A 232 11.12 -7.55 8.22
CA LEU A 232 9.90 -7.05 7.59
C LEU A 232 10.13 -6.52 6.18
N ALA A 233 11.27 -5.86 5.94
CA ALA A 233 11.68 -5.46 4.59
C ALA A 233 11.87 -6.69 3.69
N ALA A 234 12.52 -7.75 4.18
CA ALA A 234 12.69 -9.00 3.44
C ALA A 234 11.36 -9.71 3.16
N LEU A 235 10.43 -9.73 4.12
CA LEU A 235 9.08 -10.27 3.94
C LEU A 235 8.28 -9.49 2.88
N ALA A 236 8.37 -8.16 2.88
CA ALA A 236 7.75 -7.31 1.87
C ALA A 236 8.31 -7.59 0.47
N ALA A 237 9.64 -7.64 0.34
CA ALA A 237 10.31 -7.97 -0.92
C ALA A 237 9.93 -9.37 -1.43
N GLY A 238 9.79 -10.34 -0.52
CA GLY A 238 9.27 -11.67 -0.81
C GLY A 238 7.84 -11.62 -1.33
N ALA A 239 6.94 -10.93 -0.65
CA ALA A 239 5.55 -10.77 -1.08
C ALA A 239 5.45 -10.08 -2.46
N ILE A 240 6.24 -9.04 -2.71
CA ILE A 240 6.31 -8.37 -4.02
C ILE A 240 6.72 -9.37 -5.11
N SER A 241 7.78 -10.15 -4.88
CA SER A 241 8.28 -11.14 -5.85
C SER A 241 7.19 -12.17 -6.20
N ILE A 242 6.42 -12.62 -5.21
CA ILE A 242 5.30 -13.54 -5.41
C ILE A 242 4.15 -12.89 -6.21
N SER A 243 3.87 -11.62 -5.96
CA SER A 243 2.88 -10.84 -6.70
C SER A 243 3.28 -10.71 -8.18
N ASP A 244 4.55 -10.42 -8.44
CA ASP A 244 5.10 -10.31 -9.79
C ASP A 244 5.03 -11.64 -10.56
N GLU A 245 5.38 -12.76 -9.91
CA GLU A 245 5.24 -14.10 -10.49
C GLU A 245 3.80 -14.41 -10.92
N HIS A 246 2.83 -14.04 -10.08
CA HIS A 246 1.42 -14.23 -10.37
C HIS A 246 0.97 -13.38 -11.57
N ALA A 247 1.39 -12.12 -11.63
CA ALA A 247 1.12 -11.23 -12.76
C ALA A 247 1.76 -11.74 -14.06
N HIS A 248 2.98 -12.27 -14.00
CA HIS A 248 3.70 -12.80 -15.16
C HIS A 248 3.04 -14.09 -15.68
N ALA A 249 2.63 -14.99 -14.79
CA ALA A 249 1.92 -16.22 -15.16
C ALA A 249 0.59 -15.92 -15.90
N ALA A 250 -0.11 -14.86 -15.52
CA ALA A 250 -1.34 -14.43 -16.20
C ALA A 250 -1.09 -13.82 -17.59
N SER A 251 0.14 -13.40 -17.90
CA SER A 251 0.52 -12.70 -19.14
C SER A 251 1.17 -13.60 -20.21
N THR A 252 1.31 -14.91 -19.98
CA THR A 252 2.10 -15.86 -20.79
C THR A 252 1.58 -16.15 -22.22
N ASP A 253 0.59 -15.41 -22.72
CA ASP A 253 0.03 -15.58 -24.06
C ASP A 253 0.67 -14.65 -25.13
N ALA A 254 1.87 -14.12 -24.85
CA ALA A 254 2.47 -13.07 -25.67
C ALA A 254 3.72 -13.55 -26.44
N ALA A 255 3.74 -13.26 -27.75
CA ALA A 255 4.76 -13.59 -28.75
C ALA A 255 6.20 -13.22 -28.32
N PRO A 256 7.27 -13.77 -28.95
CA PRO A 256 8.65 -13.39 -28.65
C PRO A 256 8.83 -11.86 -28.78
N HIS A 257 8.93 -11.20 -27.63
CA HIS A 257 9.05 -9.75 -27.55
C HIS A 257 10.49 -9.31 -27.73
N ALA A 258 10.69 -8.16 -28.36
CA ALA A 258 12.01 -7.55 -28.53
C ALA A 258 12.71 -7.35 -27.18
N ILE A 259 14.05 -7.52 -27.17
CA ILE A 259 14.89 -7.16 -26.02
C ILE A 259 14.77 -5.65 -25.83
N LEU A 260 14.33 -5.21 -24.64
CA LEU A 260 14.27 -3.79 -24.30
C LEU A 260 15.65 -3.31 -23.82
N THR A 261 15.94 -2.06 -24.11
CA THR A 261 17.08 -1.31 -23.58
C THR A 261 16.61 -0.31 -22.50
N PRO A 262 17.52 0.20 -21.65
CA PRO A 262 17.20 1.31 -20.75
C PRO A 262 16.62 2.53 -21.47
N ASP A 263 17.09 2.84 -22.68
CA ASP A 263 16.56 3.93 -23.51
C ASP A 263 15.12 3.68 -23.97
N ASP A 264 14.75 2.43 -24.28
CA ASP A 264 13.36 2.07 -24.60
C ASP A 264 12.45 2.28 -23.38
N CYS A 265 12.94 1.94 -22.19
CA CYS A 265 12.20 2.16 -20.94
C CYS A 265 12.08 3.64 -20.58
N ALA A 266 13.14 4.43 -20.79
CA ALA A 266 13.10 5.88 -20.63
C ALA A 266 12.11 6.51 -21.62
N SER A 267 12.09 6.03 -22.87
CA SER A 267 11.14 6.47 -23.89
C SER A 267 9.69 6.15 -23.51
N LEU A 268 9.43 4.96 -22.95
CA LEU A 268 8.09 4.61 -22.44
C LEU A 268 7.61 5.56 -21.33
N VAL A 269 8.51 5.97 -20.43
CA VAL A 269 8.19 6.97 -19.40
C VAL A 269 7.83 8.31 -20.04
N VAL A 270 8.64 8.76 -21.00
CA VAL A 270 8.41 10.01 -21.74
C VAL A 270 7.07 9.97 -22.47
N GLU A 271 6.83 8.98 -23.33
CA GLU A 271 5.59 8.83 -24.10
C GLU A 271 4.34 8.80 -23.19
N THR A 272 4.44 8.12 -22.05
CA THR A 272 3.33 8.01 -21.11
C THR A 272 3.02 9.37 -20.44
N LEU A 273 4.05 10.08 -19.96
CA LEU A 273 3.85 11.37 -19.31
C LEU A 273 3.55 12.49 -20.30
N ASP A 274 4.05 12.42 -21.53
CA ASP A 274 3.70 13.33 -22.62
C ASP A 274 2.21 13.20 -22.96
N THR A 275 1.65 11.98 -22.99
CA THR A 275 0.20 11.77 -23.15
C THR A 275 -0.61 12.48 -22.06
N VAL A 276 -0.12 12.45 -20.81
CA VAL A 276 -0.75 13.15 -19.68
C VAL A 276 -0.62 14.67 -19.84
N PHE A 277 0.55 15.17 -20.23
CA PHE A 277 0.77 16.60 -20.48
C PHE A 277 -0.03 17.13 -21.67
N GLU A 278 -0.22 16.35 -22.73
CA GLU A 278 -1.08 16.71 -23.85
C GLU A 278 -2.54 16.87 -23.42
N ALA A 279 -3.03 15.98 -22.55
CA ALA A 279 -4.37 16.08 -21.97
C ALA A 279 -4.49 17.30 -21.06
N LEU A 280 -3.55 17.47 -20.14
CA LEU A 280 -3.46 18.65 -19.29
C LEU A 280 -3.35 19.96 -20.09
N GLY A 281 -2.64 19.96 -21.21
CA GLY A 281 -2.53 21.11 -22.12
C GLY A 281 -3.87 21.50 -22.74
N ARG A 282 -4.66 20.50 -23.19
CA ARG A 282 -6.03 20.74 -23.66
C ARG A 282 -6.92 21.30 -22.55
N ALA A 283 -6.84 20.74 -21.35
CA ALA A 283 -7.58 21.23 -20.19
C ALA A 283 -7.18 22.66 -19.82
N ARG A 284 -5.87 22.96 -19.77
CA ARG A 284 -5.31 24.31 -19.56
C ARG A 284 -5.87 25.32 -20.55
N ASP A 285 -5.88 25.00 -21.84
CA ASP A 285 -6.39 25.91 -22.88
C ASP A 285 -7.91 26.12 -22.77
N ALA A 286 -8.64 25.07 -22.39
CA ALA A 286 -10.06 25.16 -22.11
C ALA A 286 -10.33 26.00 -20.85
N PHE A 287 -9.53 25.88 -19.80
CA PHE A 287 -9.60 26.75 -18.61
C PHE A 287 -9.34 28.20 -19.00
N ALA A 288 -8.28 28.50 -19.74
CA ALA A 288 -7.98 29.87 -20.18
C ALA A 288 -9.16 30.50 -20.94
N THR A 289 -9.77 29.74 -21.86
CA THR A 289 -10.94 30.18 -22.63
C THR A 289 -12.16 30.43 -21.73
N THR A 290 -12.40 29.52 -20.78
CA THR A 290 -13.55 29.60 -19.88
C THR A 290 -13.42 30.76 -18.90
N LEU A 291 -12.24 30.94 -18.32
CA LEU A 291 -11.93 32.02 -17.38
C LEU A 291 -12.06 33.40 -18.03
N ALA A 292 -11.66 33.55 -19.30
CA ALA A 292 -11.82 34.80 -20.04
C ALA A 292 -13.29 35.19 -20.26
N GLY A 293 -14.23 34.23 -20.17
CA GLY A 293 -15.66 34.45 -20.29
C GLY A 293 -16.39 34.72 -18.97
N LEU A 294 -15.71 34.62 -17.83
CA LEU A 294 -16.35 34.83 -16.53
C LEU A 294 -16.66 36.31 -16.29
N ALA A 295 -17.87 36.58 -15.84
CA ALA A 295 -18.27 37.91 -15.42
C ALA A 295 -17.76 38.21 -14.01
N HIS A 296 -17.28 39.43 -13.79
CA HIS A 296 -16.95 39.89 -12.44
C HIS A 296 -18.22 40.25 -11.64
N PRO A 297 -18.24 39.98 -10.32
CA PRO A 297 -17.19 39.30 -9.55
C PRO A 297 -17.13 37.79 -9.85
N ILE A 298 -15.92 37.25 -10.00
CA ILE A 298 -15.63 35.83 -10.15
C ILE A 298 -15.80 35.18 -8.79
N THR A 299 -16.84 34.36 -8.64
CA THR A 299 -17.11 33.64 -7.38
C THR A 299 -16.56 32.21 -7.41
N ARG A 300 -16.30 31.62 -6.24
CA ARG A 300 -15.93 30.20 -6.10
C ARG A 300 -16.90 29.28 -6.82
N ALA A 301 -18.21 29.47 -6.62
CA ALA A 301 -19.22 28.65 -7.25
C ALA A 301 -19.18 28.72 -8.78
N ALA A 302 -18.99 29.92 -9.35
CA ALA A 302 -18.89 30.09 -10.79
C ALA A 302 -17.61 29.45 -11.35
N LEU A 303 -16.49 29.53 -10.62
CA LEU A 303 -15.25 28.87 -11.00
C LEU A 303 -15.39 27.34 -10.92
N ASP A 304 -15.93 26.81 -9.83
CA ASP A 304 -16.13 25.38 -9.62
C ASP A 304 -17.03 24.76 -10.69
N ASP A 305 -18.17 25.39 -11.01
CA ASP A 305 -19.07 24.89 -12.04
C ASP A 305 -18.41 24.91 -13.44
N SER A 306 -17.54 25.88 -13.68
CA SER A 306 -16.77 26.01 -14.92
C SER A 306 -15.65 24.96 -15.02
N VAL A 307 -15.01 24.62 -13.90
CA VAL A 307 -13.88 23.68 -13.85
C VAL A 307 -14.35 22.24 -13.83
N ARG A 308 -15.49 21.94 -13.18
CA ARG A 308 -15.98 20.57 -12.93
C ARG A 308 -16.00 19.71 -14.18
N ALA A 309 -16.62 20.18 -15.27
CA ALA A 309 -16.77 19.38 -16.49
C ALA A 309 -15.42 19.03 -17.14
N LEU A 310 -14.45 19.94 -17.07
CA LEU A 310 -13.10 19.73 -17.60
C LEU A 310 -12.31 18.77 -16.70
N ALA A 311 -12.39 18.94 -15.37
CA ALA A 311 -11.76 18.02 -14.42
C ALA A 311 -12.33 16.60 -14.52
N GLU A 312 -13.65 16.44 -14.63
CA GLU A 312 -14.32 15.15 -14.83
C GLU A 312 -13.93 14.50 -16.17
N ALA A 313 -13.75 15.31 -17.23
CA ALA A 313 -13.27 14.82 -18.52
C ALA A 313 -11.83 14.29 -18.43
N GLU A 314 -10.92 15.00 -17.76
CA GLU A 314 -9.54 14.53 -17.54
C GLU A 314 -9.52 13.22 -16.72
N LEU A 315 -10.32 13.15 -15.66
CA LEU A 315 -10.45 11.96 -14.81
C LEU A 315 -11.11 10.77 -15.54
N SER A 316 -11.89 11.02 -16.59
CA SER A 316 -12.55 9.99 -17.39
C SER A 316 -11.74 9.56 -18.62
N ALA A 317 -11.00 10.50 -19.23
CA ALA A 317 -10.16 10.25 -20.40
C ALA A 317 -8.80 9.64 -20.01
N GLY A 318 -8.25 10.07 -18.87
CA GLY A 318 -6.99 9.57 -18.29
C GLY A 318 -7.15 8.36 -17.36
N ALA A 319 -8.28 7.65 -17.46
CA ALA A 319 -8.88 6.74 -16.46
C ALA A 319 -8.02 5.56 -15.94
N GLN A 320 -6.74 5.46 -16.31
CA GLN A 320 -5.82 4.48 -15.75
C GLN A 320 -4.67 5.08 -14.93
N LEU A 321 -4.34 6.36 -15.10
CA LEU A 321 -3.20 7.00 -14.43
C LEU A 321 -3.60 8.18 -13.52
N VAL A 322 -4.56 8.99 -13.97
CA VAL A 322 -4.93 10.24 -13.28
C VAL A 322 -5.97 9.96 -12.19
N ILE A 323 -5.69 10.45 -10.99
CA ILE A 323 -6.57 10.31 -9.82
C ILE A 323 -7.13 11.65 -9.33
N GLY A 324 -6.46 12.75 -9.62
CA GLY A 324 -6.87 14.10 -9.27
C GLY A 324 -6.68 15.03 -10.46
N ALA A 325 -7.58 15.99 -10.65
CA ALA A 325 -7.47 16.99 -11.70
C ALA A 325 -8.20 18.27 -11.28
N GLY A 326 -7.70 19.41 -11.76
CA GLY A 326 -8.40 20.67 -11.54
C GLY A 326 -7.60 21.92 -11.83
N PHE A 327 -8.08 23.02 -11.25
CA PHE A 327 -7.54 24.35 -11.37
C PHE A 327 -7.25 24.93 -9.99
N VAL A 328 -6.06 25.49 -9.81
CA VAL A 328 -5.64 26.17 -8.59
C VAL A 328 -5.49 27.65 -8.90
N ALA A 329 -6.30 28.50 -8.25
CA ALA A 329 -6.33 29.92 -8.54
C ALA A 329 -5.07 30.63 -8.02
N THR A 330 -4.59 31.64 -8.74
CA THR A 330 -3.64 32.61 -8.18
C THR A 330 -4.30 33.35 -7.02
N PRO A 331 -3.64 33.54 -5.87
CA PRO A 331 -4.26 34.21 -4.74
C PRO A 331 -4.81 35.59 -5.12
N GLY A 332 -6.06 35.85 -4.74
CA GLY A 332 -6.81 37.06 -5.07
C GLY A 332 -7.44 37.08 -6.46
N PHE A 333 -7.33 36.01 -7.26
CA PHE A 333 -8.03 35.91 -8.56
C PHE A 333 -9.54 35.71 -8.41
N VAL A 334 -9.98 35.05 -7.33
CA VAL A 334 -11.39 34.81 -7.03
C VAL A 334 -11.87 35.89 -6.07
N ASP A 335 -12.93 36.61 -6.44
CA ASP A 335 -13.37 37.84 -5.77
C ASP A 335 -13.95 37.56 -4.36
N ASP A 336 -14.57 36.41 -4.13
CA ASP A 336 -15.15 36.00 -2.84
C ASP A 336 -14.26 35.06 -2.02
N ALA A 337 -13.03 34.78 -2.49
CA ALA A 337 -12.06 33.94 -1.78
C ALA A 337 -10.61 34.25 -2.20
N ALA A 338 -9.79 34.68 -1.24
CA ALA A 338 -8.39 35.01 -1.51
C ALA A 338 -7.56 33.78 -1.94
N TRP A 339 -7.91 32.57 -1.48
CA TRP A 339 -7.37 31.30 -1.95
C TRP A 339 -8.53 30.42 -2.40
N HIS A 340 -8.35 29.71 -3.50
CA HIS A 340 -9.35 28.76 -3.96
C HIS A 340 -8.72 27.68 -4.83
N LEU A 341 -9.12 26.44 -4.57
CA LEU A 341 -8.64 25.25 -5.26
C LEU A 341 -9.87 24.46 -5.75
N ALA A 342 -10.11 24.56 -7.06
CA ALA A 342 -11.20 23.87 -7.74
C ALA A 342 -10.67 22.53 -8.24
N TRP A 343 -10.73 21.49 -7.40
CA TRP A 343 -10.08 20.20 -7.65
C TRP A 343 -11.00 19.02 -7.41
N TRP A 344 -10.97 18.05 -8.33
CA TRP A 344 -11.76 16.82 -8.26
C TRP A 344 -10.85 15.62 -8.17
N VAL A 345 -11.25 14.66 -7.33
CA VAL A 345 -10.49 13.46 -7.05
C VAL A 345 -11.37 12.23 -7.18
N ARG A 346 -10.80 11.19 -7.79
CA ARG A 346 -11.30 9.83 -7.72
C ARG A 346 -10.73 9.18 -6.47
N GLN A 347 -11.52 8.32 -5.86
CA GLN A 347 -10.98 7.51 -4.77
C GLN A 347 -10.09 6.41 -5.37
N ALA A 348 -8.82 6.36 -4.94
CA ALA A 348 -7.91 5.28 -5.29
C ALA A 348 -8.39 3.93 -4.69
N GLY A 349 -7.93 2.81 -5.24
CA GLY A 349 -8.26 1.47 -4.74
C GLY A 349 -9.27 0.71 -5.60
N ASP A 350 -10.30 0.11 -4.98
CA ASP A 350 -11.18 -0.91 -5.61
C ASP A 350 -11.82 -0.42 -6.94
N PRO A 351 -11.73 -1.19 -8.04
CA PRO A 351 -12.35 -0.85 -9.33
C PRO A 351 -13.85 -0.52 -9.28
N LEU A 352 -14.59 -1.04 -8.30
CA LEU A 352 -15.99 -0.70 -8.08
C LEU A 352 -16.16 0.70 -7.48
N VAL A 353 -15.27 1.09 -6.55
CA VAL A 353 -15.26 2.43 -5.95
C VAL A 353 -14.81 3.46 -6.98
N GLN A 354 -13.85 3.10 -7.85
CA GLN A 354 -13.46 3.92 -8.99
C GLN A 354 -14.58 4.14 -10.02
N ARG A 355 -15.76 3.50 -9.91
CA ARG A 355 -16.93 3.82 -10.77
C ARG A 355 -17.80 4.94 -10.21
N LEU A 356 -17.60 5.33 -8.96
CA LEU A 356 -18.29 6.47 -8.37
C LEU A 356 -17.86 7.77 -9.06
N PRO A 357 -18.74 8.78 -9.13
CA PRO A 357 -18.38 10.08 -9.68
C PRO A 357 -17.23 10.71 -8.86
N PRO A 358 -16.33 11.47 -9.49
CA PRO A 358 -15.32 12.23 -8.77
C PRO A 358 -15.93 13.15 -7.73
N ARG A 359 -15.26 13.30 -6.59
CA ARG A 359 -15.66 14.26 -5.55
C ARG A 359 -14.78 15.49 -5.63
N GLN A 360 -15.36 16.65 -5.35
CA GLN A 360 -14.56 17.86 -5.15
C GLN A 360 -13.77 17.75 -3.84
N LEU A 361 -12.51 18.15 -3.85
CA LEU A 361 -11.66 18.20 -2.67
C LEU A 361 -12.09 19.37 -1.78
N ALA A 362 -12.40 19.09 -0.52
CA ALA A 362 -12.67 20.13 0.46
C ALA A 362 -11.35 20.61 1.07
N VAL A 363 -11.00 21.88 0.84
CA VAL A 363 -9.81 22.52 1.42
C VAL A 363 -10.18 23.68 2.33
N VAL A 364 -9.29 24.00 3.27
CA VAL A 364 -9.42 25.19 4.12
C VAL A 364 -8.76 26.36 3.40
N GLU A 365 -9.58 27.35 3.05
CA GLU A 365 -9.20 28.49 2.20
C GLU A 365 -8.97 29.78 3.00
N ASP A 366 -9.44 29.82 4.25
CA ASP A 366 -9.29 30.96 5.15
C ASP A 366 -7.86 31.00 5.71
N PRO A 367 -7.03 32.01 5.36
CA PRO A 367 -5.65 32.11 5.83
C PRO A 367 -5.50 32.29 7.34
N GLU A 368 -6.55 32.71 8.04
CA GLU A 368 -6.55 32.85 9.50
C GLU A 368 -6.82 31.52 10.22
N SER A 369 -7.23 30.48 9.48
CA SER A 369 -7.44 29.14 10.03
C SER A 369 -6.13 28.43 10.33
N GLU A 370 -6.05 27.74 11.46
CA GLU A 370 -4.90 26.89 11.81
C GLU A 370 -4.69 25.71 10.84
N PHE A 371 -5.74 25.35 10.09
CA PHE A 371 -5.72 24.28 9.10
C PHE A 371 -5.45 24.79 7.67
N PHE A 372 -5.22 26.10 7.51
CA PHE A 372 -4.90 26.69 6.23
C PHE A 372 -3.55 26.19 5.70
N ARG A 373 -3.53 25.84 4.41
CA ARG A 373 -2.31 25.44 3.72
C ARG A 373 -2.07 26.34 2.51
N ASP A 374 -1.05 27.19 2.64
CA ASP A 374 -0.58 28.04 1.56
C ASP A 374 0.06 27.20 0.44
N TYR A 375 -0.73 26.87 -0.59
CA TYR A 375 -0.27 26.07 -1.72
C TYR A 375 0.80 26.78 -2.55
N THR A 376 0.97 28.10 -2.43
CA THR A 376 1.99 28.83 -3.18
C THR A 376 3.42 28.47 -2.79
N ARG A 377 3.59 27.82 -1.63
CA ARG A 377 4.87 27.30 -1.13
C ARG A 377 5.21 25.92 -1.65
N LEU A 378 4.25 25.22 -2.26
CA LEU A 378 4.42 23.86 -2.74
C LEU A 378 5.21 23.87 -4.04
N GLU A 379 6.01 22.83 -4.26
CA GLU A 379 6.92 22.73 -5.41
C GLU A 379 6.16 22.78 -6.75
N TRP A 380 5.03 22.07 -6.83
CA TRP A 380 4.19 22.04 -8.03
C TRP A 380 3.62 23.43 -8.40
N TRP A 381 3.42 24.32 -7.43
CA TRP A 381 3.04 25.71 -7.70
C TRP A 381 4.25 26.53 -8.13
N ARG A 382 5.33 26.45 -7.34
CA ARG A 382 6.52 27.28 -7.53
C ARG A 382 7.21 27.05 -8.87
N GLY A 383 7.24 25.81 -9.37
CA GLY A 383 7.83 25.49 -10.67
C GLY A 383 7.21 26.34 -11.79
N VAL A 384 5.90 26.22 -11.98
CA VAL A 384 5.18 26.98 -13.02
C VAL A 384 5.12 28.49 -12.73
N ALA A 385 4.97 28.89 -11.46
CA ALA A 385 4.99 30.30 -11.08
C ALA A 385 6.37 30.98 -11.30
N SER A 386 7.45 30.20 -11.41
CA SER A 386 8.79 30.68 -11.75
C SER A 386 9.03 30.78 -13.27
N GLY A 387 8.00 30.52 -14.08
CA GLY A 387 8.05 30.64 -15.55
C GLY A 387 8.25 29.32 -16.29
N GLU A 388 8.18 28.17 -15.62
CA GLU A 388 8.23 26.87 -16.31
C GLU A 388 6.94 26.63 -17.13
N ALA A 389 7.10 26.12 -18.36
CA ALA A 389 5.97 25.80 -19.24
C ALA A 389 5.14 24.60 -18.74
N SER A 390 5.78 23.71 -18.00
CA SER A 390 5.19 22.59 -17.27
C SER A 390 6.13 22.17 -16.15
N HIS A 391 5.60 21.50 -15.14
CA HIS A 391 6.39 21.03 -14.00
C HIS A 391 5.90 19.66 -13.51
N VAL A 392 6.82 18.84 -13.00
CA VAL A 392 6.52 17.55 -12.36
C VAL A 392 7.10 17.57 -10.95
N THR A 393 6.23 17.42 -9.95
CA THR A 393 6.64 17.28 -8.55
C THR A 393 6.37 15.86 -8.08
N GLY A 394 7.30 15.30 -7.30
CA GLY A 394 7.12 14.02 -6.63
C GLY A 394 8.19 12.98 -6.95
N PRO A 395 8.08 11.78 -6.37
CA PRO A 395 6.90 11.33 -5.64
C PRO A 395 6.81 11.93 -4.24
N TYR A 396 5.60 12.19 -3.77
CA TYR A 396 5.32 12.56 -2.38
C TYR A 396 4.00 11.93 -1.92
N VAL A 397 3.83 11.82 -0.60
CA VAL A 397 2.58 11.28 -0.03
C VAL A 397 1.53 12.38 -0.02
N ASP A 398 0.43 12.15 -0.72
CA ASP A 398 -0.69 13.07 -0.74
C ASP A 398 -1.75 12.71 0.32
N TYR A 399 -1.46 13.14 1.55
CA TYR A 399 -2.32 12.96 2.72
C TYR A 399 -3.61 13.79 2.67
N LEU A 400 -3.81 14.65 1.67
CA LEU A 400 -5.02 15.46 1.55
C LEU A 400 -6.08 14.79 0.66
N CYS A 401 -5.67 14.10 -0.40
CA CYS A 401 -6.63 13.52 -1.34
C CYS A 401 -6.71 11.99 -1.28
N THR A 402 -5.56 11.30 -1.30
CA THR A 402 -5.48 9.88 -1.66
C THR A 402 -4.75 9.00 -0.66
N ASP A 403 -3.96 9.56 0.27
CA ASP A 403 -3.04 8.85 1.17
C ASP A 403 -2.03 7.94 0.42
N GLU A 404 -1.82 8.17 -0.88
CA GLU A 404 -0.88 7.42 -1.72
C GLU A 404 0.31 8.29 -2.15
N PHE A 405 1.37 7.63 -2.63
CA PHE A 405 2.42 8.32 -3.36
C PHE A 405 1.89 8.79 -4.73
N ILE A 406 2.06 10.08 -5.01
CA ILE A 406 1.66 10.68 -6.29
C ILE A 406 2.81 11.47 -6.93
N LEU A 407 2.68 11.69 -8.23
CA LEU A 407 3.33 12.78 -8.95
C LEU A 407 2.26 13.80 -9.32
N THR A 408 2.53 15.07 -9.09
CA THR A 408 1.67 16.18 -9.51
C THR A 408 2.29 16.85 -10.71
N LEU A 409 1.53 16.89 -11.80
CA LEU A 409 1.91 17.53 -13.06
C LEU A 409 1.11 18.82 -13.19
N THR A 410 1.79 19.92 -13.50
CA THR A 410 1.16 21.24 -13.57
C THR A 410 1.58 22.01 -14.80
N MET A 411 0.68 22.86 -15.30
CA MET A 411 0.94 23.84 -16.36
C MET A 411 0.31 25.20 -15.98
N PRO A 412 0.97 26.33 -16.26
CA PRO A 412 0.39 27.64 -15.99
C PRO A 412 -0.78 27.90 -16.94
N VAL A 413 -1.91 28.36 -16.42
CA VAL A 413 -3.00 28.90 -17.24
C VAL A 413 -2.71 30.39 -17.41
N LEU A 414 -2.56 30.85 -18.65
CA LEU A 414 -2.26 32.24 -18.97
C LEU A 414 -3.47 32.91 -19.62
N ASP A 415 -3.72 34.17 -19.27
CA ASP A 415 -4.72 34.99 -19.95
C ASP A 415 -4.15 35.66 -21.22
N ALA A 416 -4.98 36.42 -21.94
CA ALA A 416 -4.59 37.11 -23.17
C ALA A 416 -3.53 38.21 -22.95
N ALA A 417 -3.37 38.71 -21.73
CA ALA A 417 -2.35 39.67 -21.35
C ALA A 417 -1.04 39.01 -20.87
N GLY A 418 -1.01 37.68 -20.79
CA GLY A 418 0.12 36.91 -20.28
C GLY A 418 0.20 36.85 -18.75
N ALA A 419 -0.84 37.30 -18.04
CA ALA A 419 -0.93 37.09 -16.59
C ALA A 419 -1.36 35.65 -16.31
N GLN A 420 -1.02 35.14 -15.12
CA GLN A 420 -1.36 33.78 -14.69
C GLN A 420 -2.55 33.81 -13.73
N PRO A 421 -3.80 33.66 -14.20
CA PRO A 421 -4.97 33.52 -13.33
C PRO A 421 -4.90 32.28 -12.43
N GLY A 422 -4.12 31.26 -12.80
CA GLY A 422 -3.89 30.10 -11.97
C GLY A 422 -3.10 29.01 -12.67
N VAL A 423 -3.18 27.80 -12.12
CA VAL A 423 -2.44 26.62 -12.57
C VAL A 423 -3.43 25.49 -12.83
N ALA A 424 -3.30 24.84 -13.97
CA ALA A 424 -3.97 23.57 -14.25
C ALA A 424 -3.08 22.44 -13.74
N GLY A 425 -3.66 21.43 -13.10
CA GLY A 425 -2.89 20.30 -12.61
C GLY A 425 -3.62 18.97 -12.67
N VAL A 426 -2.83 17.90 -12.64
CA VAL A 426 -3.29 16.53 -12.46
C VAL A 426 -2.38 15.76 -11.51
N ASP A 427 -2.95 14.84 -10.75
CA ASP A 427 -2.23 13.90 -9.90
C ASP A 427 -2.24 12.51 -10.52
N VAL A 428 -1.07 11.89 -10.57
CA VAL A 428 -0.85 10.52 -11.05
C VAL A 428 -0.31 9.67 -9.91
N THR A 429 -0.96 8.56 -9.58
CA THR A 429 -0.51 7.67 -8.51
C THR A 429 0.70 6.85 -8.93
N VAL A 430 1.65 6.64 -8.02
CA VAL A 430 2.78 5.72 -8.23
C VAL A 430 2.29 4.29 -8.48
N SER A 431 1.20 3.86 -7.84
CA SER A 431 0.58 2.55 -8.06
C SER A 431 0.17 2.34 -9.53
N ALA A 432 -0.41 3.36 -10.16
CA ALA A 432 -0.74 3.33 -11.58
C ALA A 432 0.51 3.35 -12.50
N LEU A 433 1.53 4.12 -12.14
CA LEU A 433 2.82 4.11 -12.87
C LEU A 433 3.52 2.75 -12.76
N GLU A 434 3.48 2.11 -11.60
CA GLU A 434 3.99 0.75 -11.39
C GLU A 434 3.27 -0.25 -12.30
N ALA A 435 1.94 -0.23 -12.32
CA ALA A 435 1.15 -1.08 -13.21
C ALA A 435 1.47 -0.86 -14.70
N ARG A 436 1.84 0.37 -15.07
CA ARG A 436 2.18 0.73 -16.45
C ARG A 436 3.62 0.37 -16.83
N PHE A 437 4.59 0.60 -15.95
CA PHE A 437 6.02 0.54 -16.28
C PHE A 437 6.69 -0.78 -15.87
N LEU A 438 6.34 -1.35 -14.72
CA LEU A 438 7.03 -2.55 -14.21
C LEU A 438 6.96 -3.75 -15.18
N PRO A 439 5.85 -4.03 -15.90
CA PRO A 439 5.84 -5.13 -16.87
C PRO A 439 6.86 -4.96 -18.01
N ALA A 440 7.13 -3.73 -18.42
CA ALA A 440 8.16 -3.43 -19.42
C ALA A 440 9.55 -3.46 -18.79
N PHE A 441 9.75 -2.82 -17.63
CA PHE A 441 11.05 -2.74 -16.98
C PHE A 441 11.56 -4.12 -16.54
N ALA A 442 10.66 -5.02 -16.10
CA ALA A 442 11.02 -6.39 -15.72
C ALA A 442 11.54 -7.25 -16.89
N ARG A 443 11.35 -6.81 -18.14
CA ARG A 443 11.95 -7.45 -19.33
C ARG A 443 13.38 -6.97 -19.61
N LEU A 444 13.85 -5.93 -18.91
CA LEU A 444 15.27 -5.62 -18.87
C LEU A 444 15.96 -6.77 -18.13
N GLY A 445 17.03 -7.32 -18.71
CA GLY A 445 17.82 -8.37 -18.04
C GLY A 445 18.61 -7.87 -16.81
N GLU A 446 18.28 -6.70 -16.29
CA GLU A 446 18.95 -5.99 -15.19
C GLU A 446 17.93 -5.20 -14.36
N ARG A 447 18.31 -4.84 -13.14
CA ARG A 447 17.46 -4.03 -12.26
C ARG A 447 17.63 -2.54 -12.57
N VAL A 448 16.49 -1.86 -12.70
CA VAL A 448 16.38 -0.41 -12.85
C VAL A 448 15.46 0.22 -11.82
N THR A 449 15.79 1.45 -11.45
CA THR A 449 15.01 2.31 -10.55
C THR A 449 14.72 3.63 -11.23
N LEU A 450 13.45 4.03 -11.30
CA LEU A 450 13.05 5.35 -11.77
C LEU A 450 13.14 6.34 -10.59
N VAL A 451 13.88 7.42 -10.76
CA VAL A 451 14.06 8.47 -9.74
C VAL A 451 13.73 9.85 -10.29
N ASN A 452 13.36 10.76 -9.40
CA ASN A 452 13.22 12.17 -9.74
C ASN A 452 14.56 12.93 -9.72
N ALA A 453 14.52 14.24 -9.99
CA ALA A 453 15.69 15.11 -9.98
C ALA A 453 16.46 15.09 -8.64
N ALA A 454 15.77 14.90 -7.53
CA ALA A 454 16.35 14.79 -6.18
C ALA A 454 16.80 13.37 -5.80
N SER A 455 16.87 12.44 -6.77
CA SER A 455 17.20 11.02 -6.56
C SER A 455 16.21 10.29 -5.63
N ARG A 456 14.99 10.80 -5.50
CA ARG A 456 13.91 10.10 -4.80
C ARG A 456 13.30 9.06 -5.73
N VAL A 457 13.20 7.83 -5.25
CA VAL A 457 12.64 6.70 -5.97
C VAL A 457 11.16 6.92 -6.25
N VAL A 458 10.79 6.95 -7.52
CA VAL A 458 9.40 6.85 -8.00
C VAL A 458 8.95 5.39 -7.92
N LEU A 459 9.68 4.48 -8.56
CA LEU A 459 9.44 3.03 -8.52
C LEU A 459 10.74 2.28 -8.84
N SER A 460 10.80 1.00 -8.46
CA SER A 460 11.96 0.14 -8.73
C SER A 460 11.52 -1.26 -9.16
N THR A 461 12.31 -1.84 -10.08
CA THR A 461 12.25 -3.28 -10.39
C THR A 461 12.86 -4.13 -9.28
N ASP A 462 13.70 -3.56 -8.41
CA ASP A 462 14.19 -4.20 -7.21
C ASP A 462 13.11 -4.23 -6.12
N PRO A 463 12.63 -5.41 -5.69
CA PRO A 463 11.58 -5.52 -4.67
C PRO A 463 12.04 -5.08 -3.28
N THR A 464 13.33 -4.74 -3.09
CA THR A 464 13.88 -4.24 -1.83
C THR A 464 13.94 -2.70 -1.77
N ILE A 465 13.72 -2.00 -2.89
CA ILE A 465 13.83 -0.55 -2.98
C ILE A 465 12.42 0.09 -3.03
N ALA A 466 12.03 0.70 -1.92
CA ALA A 466 10.72 1.33 -1.78
C ALA A 466 10.61 2.71 -2.47
N ALA A 467 9.42 3.01 -2.99
CA ALA A 467 9.04 4.36 -3.41
C ALA A 467 9.25 5.38 -2.27
N GLY A 468 9.65 6.60 -2.62
CA GLY A 468 9.95 7.65 -1.66
C GLY A 468 11.34 7.58 -1.02
N THR A 469 12.06 6.46 -1.13
CA THR A 469 13.46 6.32 -0.68
C THR A 469 14.35 7.33 -1.41
N LEU A 470 15.32 7.93 -0.72
CA LEU A 470 16.38 8.70 -1.36
C LEU A 470 17.54 7.76 -1.69
N LEU A 471 17.85 7.60 -2.98
CA LEU A 471 19.06 6.90 -3.36
C LEU A 471 20.27 7.81 -3.10
N PRO A 472 21.38 7.27 -2.54
CA PRO A 472 22.64 7.99 -2.51
C PRO A 472 23.07 8.35 -3.95
N GLU A 473 23.96 9.34 -4.09
CA GLU A 473 24.45 9.73 -5.42
C GLU A 473 24.90 8.50 -6.22
N VAL A 474 24.55 8.46 -7.50
CA VAL A 474 24.76 7.30 -8.39
C VAL A 474 26.23 6.84 -8.42
N THR A 475 27.16 7.77 -8.17
CA THR A 475 28.61 7.56 -8.02
C THR A 475 29.00 6.71 -6.80
N ALA A 476 28.11 6.54 -5.83
CA ALA A 476 28.31 5.76 -4.60
C ALA A 476 27.64 4.38 -4.63
N LEU A 477 26.93 4.02 -5.71
CA LEU A 477 26.33 2.69 -5.87
C LEU A 477 27.43 1.64 -6.16
N PRO A 478 27.42 0.47 -5.49
CA PRO A 478 28.40 -0.59 -5.74
C PRO A 478 28.33 -1.05 -7.20
N GLY A 479 29.38 -0.83 -7.98
CA GLY A 479 29.45 -1.22 -9.40
C GLY A 479 29.38 -0.06 -10.41
N GLY A 480 29.07 1.16 -9.96
CA GLY A 480 28.96 2.35 -10.82
C GLY A 480 27.66 2.33 -11.64
N GLY A 481 26.58 2.85 -11.06
CA GLY A 481 25.31 2.95 -11.77
C GLY A 481 25.40 3.94 -12.94
N GLU A 482 24.71 3.64 -14.04
CA GLU A 482 24.53 4.58 -15.14
C GLU A 482 23.13 5.20 -15.03
N ARG A 483 23.05 6.52 -15.26
CA ARG A 483 21.81 7.29 -15.20
C ARG A 483 21.36 7.63 -16.62
N VAL A 484 20.20 7.13 -17.01
CA VAL A 484 19.59 7.39 -18.32
C VAL A 484 18.46 8.41 -18.12
N ALA A 485 18.61 9.59 -18.71
CA ALA A 485 17.63 10.67 -18.58
C ALA A 485 16.34 10.36 -19.36
N CYS A 486 15.18 10.69 -18.77
CA CYS A 486 13.88 10.57 -19.44
C CYS A 486 13.59 11.84 -20.26
N GLY A 487 14.29 12.04 -21.38
CA GLY A 487 14.11 13.22 -22.23
C GLY A 487 14.35 14.53 -21.46
N THR A 488 13.38 15.44 -21.51
CA THR A 488 13.41 16.71 -20.75
C THR A 488 12.69 16.64 -19.41
N LEU A 489 12.10 15.50 -19.06
CA LEU A 489 11.42 15.32 -17.79
C LEU A 489 12.45 15.33 -16.64
N PRO A 490 12.08 15.80 -15.43
CA PRO A 490 12.95 15.76 -14.26
C PRO A 490 13.03 14.34 -13.64
N LEU A 491 13.12 13.32 -14.50
CA LEU A 491 13.12 11.90 -14.17
C LEU A 491 14.30 11.20 -14.86
N ALA A 492 14.78 10.13 -14.25
CA ALA A 492 15.83 9.29 -14.83
C ALA A 492 15.73 7.85 -14.36
N LEU A 493 16.17 6.92 -15.20
CA LEU A 493 16.43 5.54 -14.81
C LEU A 493 17.84 5.40 -14.26
N VAL A 494 17.98 4.67 -13.16
CA VAL A 494 19.25 4.29 -12.53
C VAL A 494 19.39 2.77 -12.61
N ARG A 495 20.50 2.30 -13.18
CA ARG A 495 20.85 0.88 -13.30
C ARG A 495 21.58 0.40 -12.03
N HIS A 496 21.26 -0.81 -11.56
CA HIS A 496 21.82 -1.42 -10.34
C HIS A 496 22.38 -2.81 -10.59
#